data_AF-A0A497HZM7-F1
#
_entry.id   AF-A0A497HZM7-F1
#
_cell.length_a   1.000
_cell.length_b   1.000
_cell.length_c   1.000
_cell.angle_alpha   90.00
_cell.angle_beta   90.00
_cell.angle_gamma   90.00
#
_symmetry.space_group_name_H-M   'P 1'
#
loop_
_entity.id
_entity.type
_entity.pdbx_description
1 polymer ?
#
loop_
_entity_poly.entity_id
_entity_poly.type
_entity_poly.pdbx_seq_one_letter_code
_entity_poly.pdbx_strand_id
1 'polypeptide(L)' 'PATQETSKIIGACRKKGLILLPCGRYNNVIRLIPPLIVKKEEIDTALNILTKALTL' A
#
# COMPACT_ATOMS: atom_id res chain seq x y z
N PRO A 1 6.97 -16.18 5.68
CA PRO A 1 6.40 -14.80 5.72
C PRO A 1 5.88 -14.41 4.33
N ALA A 2 4.84 -13.56 4.26
CA ALA A 2 4.09 -13.25 3.03
C ALA A 2 4.79 -12.23 2.09
N THR A 3 6.00 -12.55 1.66
CA THR A 3 6.87 -11.62 0.90
C THR A 3 6.38 -11.43 -0.53
N GLN A 4 5.97 -12.53 -1.19
CA GLN A 4 5.50 -12.47 -2.58
C GLN A 4 4.16 -11.74 -2.69
N GLU A 5 3.27 -11.99 -1.74
CA GLU A 5 1.96 -11.35 -1.61
C GLU A 5 2.15 -9.84 -1.42
N THR A 6 3.06 -9.44 -0.51
CA THR A 6 3.40 -8.03 -0.28
C THR A 6 3.88 -7.35 -1.57
N SER A 7 4.77 -8.00 -2.32
CA SER A 7 5.25 -7.48 -3.61
C SER A 7 4.13 -7.37 -4.65
N LYS A 8 3.22 -8.36 -4.72
CA LYS A 8 2.06 -8.34 -5.64
C LYS A 8 1.11 -7.20 -5.32
N ILE A 9 0.77 -7.02 -4.04
CA ILE A 9 -0.11 -5.95 -3.56
C ILE A 9 0.49 -4.58 -3.90
N ILE A 10 1.77 -4.36 -3.58
CA ILE A 10 2.46 -3.09 -3.88
C ILE A 10 2.46 -2.82 -5.39
N GLY A 11 2.72 -3.84 -6.22
CA GLY A 11 2.64 -3.72 -7.68
C GLY A 11 1.24 -3.33 -8.16
N ALA A 12 0.19 -3.91 -7.59
CA ALA A 12 -1.19 -3.58 -7.90
C ALA A 12 -1.58 -2.15 -7.49
N CYS A 13 -1.15 -1.70 -6.31
CA CYS A 13 -1.33 -0.31 -5.86
C CYS A 13 -0.60 0.69 -6.76
N ARG A 14 0.65 0.38 -7.15
CA ARG A 14 1.46 1.25 -8.02
C ARG A 14 0.80 1.47 -9.38
N LYS A 15 0.21 0.42 -9.98
CA LYS A 15 -0.53 0.53 -11.24
C LYS A 15 -1.76 1.45 -11.14
N LYS A 16 -2.29 1.66 -9.93
CA LYS A 16 -3.45 2.53 -9.63
C LYS A 16 -3.02 3.91 -9.12
N GLY A 17 -1.73 4.25 -9.18
CA GLY A 17 -1.20 5.55 -8.77
C GLY A 17 -0.87 5.69 -7.29
N LEU A 18 -0.97 4.60 -6.50
CA LEU A 18 -0.61 4.62 -5.07
C LEU A 18 0.80 4.05 -4.86
N ILE A 19 1.71 4.88 -4.34
CA ILE A 19 3.08 4.48 -4.01
C ILE A 19 3.12 3.97 -2.57
N LEU A 20 3.56 2.73 -2.40
CA LEU A 20 3.75 2.08 -1.10
C LEU A 20 5.16 1.49 -1.01
N LEU A 21 5.70 1.44 0.20
CA LEU A 21 7.03 0.90 0.47
C LEU A 21 6.92 -0.35 1.36
N PRO A 22 7.58 -1.47 0.99
CA PRO A 22 7.70 -2.60 1.89
C PRO A 22 8.69 -2.29 3.02
N CYS A 23 8.56 -2.95 4.15
CA CYS A 23 9.52 -2.92 5.24
C CYS A 23 9.53 -4.24 6.05
N GLY A 24 10.29 -4.25 7.14
CA GLY A 24 10.50 -5.43 8.00
C GLY A 24 11.60 -6.35 7.49
N ARG A 25 12.13 -7.21 8.37
CA ARG A 25 13.26 -8.13 8.08
C ARG A 25 13.01 -9.02 6.85
N TYR A 26 11.75 -9.36 6.60
CA TYR A 26 11.34 -10.26 5.52
C TYR A 26 10.56 -9.55 4.40
N ASN A 27 10.56 -8.21 4.34
CA ASN A 27 9.83 -7.43 3.32
C ASN A 27 8.35 -7.82 3.18
N ASN A 28 7.71 -8.17 4.30
CA ASN A 28 6.33 -8.67 4.35
C ASN A 28 5.38 -7.72 5.10
N VAL A 29 5.79 -6.46 5.27
CA VAL A 29 5.01 -5.41 5.96
C VAL A 29 4.89 -4.21 5.03
N ILE A 30 3.68 -3.64 4.93
CA ILE A 30 3.40 -2.40 4.21
C ILE A 30 3.27 -1.29 5.24
N ARG A 31 4.07 -0.22 5.11
CA ARG A 31 3.99 0.96 5.99
C ARG A 31 3.22 2.10 5.32
N LEU A 32 2.37 2.76 6.08
CA LEU A 32 1.65 3.97 5.66
C LEU A 32 2.32 5.17 6.35
N ILE A 33 3.02 5.98 5.57
CA ILE A 33 3.70 7.18 6.04
C ILE A 33 3.33 8.34 5.10
N PRO A 34 2.06 8.78 5.09
CA PRO A 34 1.68 9.96 4.33
C PRO A 34 2.27 11.23 5.00
N PRO A 35 2.39 12.34 4.27
CA PRO A 35 2.72 13.63 4.87
C PRO A 35 1.61 14.07 5.84
N LEU A 36 1.95 14.82 6.89
CA LEU A 36 0.97 15.26 7.91
C LEU A 36 -0.05 16.29 7.40
N ILE A 37 0.19 16.87 6.22
CA ILE A 37 -0.70 17.82 5.56
C ILE A 37 -1.69 17.16 4.60
N VAL A 38 -1.67 15.82 4.47
CA VAL A 38 -2.57 15.06 3.59
C VAL A 38 -4.03 15.30 3.99
N LYS A 39 -4.92 15.37 3.00
CA LYS A 39 -6.35 15.54 3.24
C LYS A 39 -7.02 14.18 3.47
N LYS A 40 -8.19 14.21 4.13
CA LYS A 40 -8.98 13.01 4.41
C LYS A 40 -9.37 12.26 3.13
N GLU A 41 -9.77 12.99 2.10
CA GLU A 41 -10.25 12.43 0.84
C GLU A 41 -9.11 11.71 0.08
N GLU A 42 -7.87 12.19 0.21
CA GLU A 42 -6.68 11.56 -0.35
C GLU A 42 -6.36 10.26 0.38
N ILE A 43 -6.48 10.24 1.72
CA ILE A 43 -6.35 9.02 2.53
C ILE A 43 -7.43 8.00 2.14
N ASP A 44 -8.69 8.42 2.05
CA ASP A 44 -9.80 7.53 1.69
C ASP A 44 -9.58 6.92 0.30
N THR A 45 -9.08 7.71 -0.65
CA THR A 45 -8.70 7.24 -1.99
C THR A 45 -7.58 6.20 -1.93
N ALA A 46 -6.50 6.47 -1.18
CA ALA A 46 -5.39 5.54 -1.01
C ALA A 46 -5.82 4.23 -0.34
N LEU A 47 -6.61 4.30 0.73
CA LEU A 47 -7.12 3.14 1.44
C LEU A 47 -8.07 2.32 0.54
N ASN A 48 -8.92 2.95 -0.26
CA ASN A 48 -9.75 2.23 -1.23
C ASN A 48 -8.93 1.47 -2.28
N ILE A 49 -7.83 2.06 -2.76
CA ILE A 49 -6.90 1.38 -3.69
C ILE A 49 -6.24 0.18 -3.00
N LEU A 50 -5.76 0.35 -1.77
CA LEU A 50 -5.10 -0.71 -1.00
C LEU A 50 -6.07 -1.86 -0.67
N THR A 51 -7.27 -1.56 -0.18
CA THR A 51 -8.30 -2.57 0.12
C THR A 51 -8.62 -3.40 -1.11
N LYS A 52 -8.82 -2.78 -2.27
CA LYS A 52 -9.04 -3.50 -3.53
C LYS A 52 -7.86 -4.37 -3.97
N ALA A 53 -6.64 -4.03 -3.55
CA ALA A 53 -5.45 -4.82 -3.84
C ALA A 53 -5.26 -6.00 -2.88
N LEU A 54 -5.79 -5.89 -1.65
CA LEU A 54 -5.77 -6.95 -0.64
C LEU A 54 -6.82 -8.05 -0.91
N THR A 55 -7.88 -7.73 -1.64
CA THR A 55 -8.93 -8.67 -2.05
C THR A 55 -8.66 -9.35 -3.40
N LEU A 56 -7.43 -9.25 -3.92
CA LEU A 56 -6.99 -9.93 -5.16
C LEU A 56 -6.64 -11.40 -4.92
#